data_AF-A0A7H0GHW6-F1
#
_entry.id   AF-A0A7H0GHW6-F1
#
_cell.length_a   1.000
_cell.length_b   1.000
_cell.length_c   1.000
_cell.angle_alpha   90.00
_cell.angle_beta   90.00
_cell.angle_gamma   90.00
#
_symmetry.space_group_name_H-M   'P 1'
#
loop_
_entity.id
_entity.type
_entity.pdbx_description
1 polymer ?
#
loop_
_entity_poly.entity_id
_entity_poly.type
_entity_poly.pdbx_seq_one_letter_code
_entity_poly.pdbx_strand_id
1 'polypeptide(L)'
;MVTNIAMPIFITPGPLCSSSSQFKALGSQGNRDLAHPQLRPGPICASSTYEPKRLSLVDEVNLSPLQFTSGKMCRRDEHLLGFLPTVEKEKTVLVAVIVGGLTSTNPFGHVAIAIEGYGTFSYGTDTPAGTGLSDYLAKQGGYRSSVVYSIETTEARAQLIAARAKSFVGKKLPDPTKDPRGFADTCATRTIKALEAGGYSNPKPTLFGSAPSMFPRDAENYGREYGTQLQLKKGDTVPDIFKKFQKKD
;
A
#
# COMPACT_ATOMS: atom_id res chain seq x y z
N MET A 1 -27.33 -24.08 -29.15
CA MET A 1 -26.86 -23.08 -30.13
C MET A 1 -25.97 -22.11 -29.39
N VAL A 2 -24.66 -22.16 -29.68
CA VAL A 2 -23.62 -21.35 -29.03
C VAL A 2 -23.32 -20.21 -29.97
N THR A 3 -23.55 -18.96 -29.55
CA THR A 3 -23.14 -17.77 -30.29
C THR A 3 -22.03 -17.07 -29.53
N ASN A 4 -20.80 -17.30 -29.99
CA ASN A 4 -19.62 -16.52 -29.63
C ASN A 4 -19.72 -15.14 -30.28
N ILE A 5 -19.61 -14.07 -29.48
CA ILE A 5 -19.43 -12.70 -29.97
C ILE A 5 -18.03 -12.27 -29.53
N ALA A 6 -17.11 -12.22 -30.50
CA ALA A 6 -15.77 -11.67 -30.31
C ALA A 6 -15.84 -10.13 -30.35
N MET A 7 -15.23 -9.47 -29.35
CA MET A 7 -15.02 -8.02 -29.35
C MET A 7 -13.60 -7.68 -29.81
N PRO A 8 -13.40 -6.63 -30.63
CA PRO A 8 -12.07 -6.19 -31.06
C PRO A 8 -11.37 -5.37 -29.97
N ILE A 9 -10.11 -5.71 -29.72
CA ILE A 9 -9.18 -4.97 -28.86
C ILE A 9 -8.61 -3.80 -29.67
N PHE A 10 -8.92 -2.57 -29.29
CA PHE A 10 -8.25 -1.37 -29.79
C PHE A 10 -7.00 -1.09 -28.96
N ILE A 11 -5.83 -1.13 -29.60
CA ILE A 11 -4.54 -0.73 -29.03
C ILE A 11 -4.35 0.75 -29.34
N THR A 12 -4.26 1.59 -28.31
CA THR A 12 -3.89 3.01 -28.45
C THR A 12 -2.36 3.15 -28.43
N PRO A 13 -1.76 3.99 -29.29
CA PRO A 13 -0.33 4.27 -29.22
C PRO A 13 0.00 5.22 -28.05
N GLY A 14 1.01 4.86 -27.26
CA GLY A 14 1.54 5.67 -26.15
C GLY A 14 2.32 6.90 -26.62
N PRO A 15 2.62 7.84 -25.71
CA PRO A 15 3.21 9.13 -26.04
C PRO A 15 4.69 9.05 -26.41
N LEU A 16 5.06 9.85 -27.42
CA LEU A 16 6.42 10.08 -27.91
C LEU A 16 7.26 10.84 -26.87
N CYS A 17 8.41 10.29 -26.47
CA CYS A 17 9.45 11.02 -25.78
C CYS A 17 10.06 12.08 -26.71
N SER A 18 10.03 13.35 -26.31
CA SER A 18 10.79 14.43 -26.92
C SER A 18 11.82 14.94 -25.92
N SER A 19 13.09 14.61 -26.15
CA SER A 19 14.25 15.17 -25.45
C SER A 19 14.81 16.32 -26.28
N SER A 20 14.78 17.54 -25.76
CA SER A 20 15.50 18.69 -26.34
C SER A 20 16.28 19.43 -25.26
N SER A 21 17.48 18.91 -24.96
CA SER A 21 18.52 19.65 -24.26
C SER A 21 19.34 20.41 -25.32
N GLN A 22 19.08 21.70 -25.50
CA GLN A 22 19.96 22.57 -26.28
C GLN A 22 21.10 23.07 -25.40
N PHE A 23 22.28 22.50 -25.60
CA PHE A 23 23.55 23.12 -25.23
C PHE A 23 23.77 24.35 -26.11
N LYS A 24 24.04 25.50 -25.50
CA LYS A 24 24.64 26.67 -26.16
C LYS A 24 25.89 27.05 -25.37
N ALA A 25 27.05 26.86 -25.98
CA ALA A 25 28.33 27.37 -25.53
C ALA A 25 28.86 28.36 -26.58
N LEU A 26 29.40 29.50 -26.13
CA LEU A 26 30.34 30.44 -26.76
C LEU A 26 30.53 31.61 -25.76
N GLY A 27 31.70 32.16 -25.48
CA GLY A 27 33.06 31.99 -26.02
C GLY A 27 34.11 32.16 -24.90
N SER A 28 35.37 31.77 -25.12
CA SER A 28 36.41 32.48 -25.89
C SER A 28 37.39 33.21 -24.96
N GLN A 29 38.62 32.68 -24.86
CA GLN A 29 39.93 33.35 -25.07
C GLN A 29 41.00 32.46 -24.40
N GLY A 30 41.82 31.77 -25.19
CA GLY A 30 43.20 32.17 -25.53
C GLY A 30 44.16 31.26 -24.73
N ASN A 31 45.37 30.89 -25.13
CA ASN A 31 46.21 31.12 -26.30
C ASN A 31 47.44 30.19 -26.09
N ARG A 32 48.13 29.79 -27.17
CA ARG A 32 49.51 29.21 -27.21
C ARG A 32 49.70 27.79 -26.65
N ASP A 33 50.60 26.94 -27.13
CA ASP A 33 51.48 26.87 -28.30
C ASP A 33 52.10 25.44 -28.29
N LEU A 34 52.33 24.90 -29.49
CA LEU A 34 53.45 24.02 -29.89
C LEU A 34 53.57 22.54 -29.42
N ALA A 35 53.86 21.73 -30.45
CA ALA A 35 54.66 20.50 -30.50
C ALA A 35 53.95 19.11 -30.47
N HIS A 36 53.83 18.52 -31.66
CA HIS A 36 53.99 17.07 -31.92
C HIS A 36 55.50 16.71 -31.95
N PRO A 37 55.96 15.44 -31.74
CA PRO A 37 55.36 14.22 -32.29
C PRO A 37 55.39 12.93 -31.43
N GLN A 38 54.50 12.00 -31.83
CA GLN A 38 54.54 10.53 -31.80
C GLN A 38 55.48 9.79 -30.81
N LEU A 39 54.92 8.85 -30.04
CA LEU A 39 55.43 7.49 -29.80
C LEU A 39 54.38 6.64 -29.02
N ARG A 40 53.95 5.52 -29.61
CA ARG A 40 53.41 4.32 -28.90
C ARG A 40 54.62 3.44 -28.50
N PRO A 41 54.53 2.33 -27.71
CA PRO A 41 53.37 1.59 -27.19
C PRO A 41 53.52 1.12 -25.71
N GLY A 42 52.52 0.40 -25.18
CA GLY A 42 52.73 -0.55 -24.09
C GLY A 42 51.59 -0.64 -23.08
N PRO A 43 51.10 -1.85 -22.72
CA PRO A 43 50.07 -2.03 -21.71
C PRO A 43 50.72 -2.02 -20.32
N ILE A 44 50.14 -1.27 -19.39
CA ILE A 44 50.50 -1.35 -17.97
C ILE A 44 49.24 -1.70 -17.18
N CYS A 45 49.17 -2.96 -16.76
CA CYS A 45 48.32 -3.38 -15.65
C CYS A 45 49.04 -3.03 -14.35
N ALA A 46 48.45 -2.12 -13.57
CA ALA A 46 48.62 -1.89 -12.13
C ALA A 46 47.97 -0.52 -11.87
N SER A 47 47.29 -0.21 -10.78
CA SER A 47 47.23 -0.83 -9.47
C SER A 47 46.04 -0.21 -8.75
N SER A 48 45.44 -1.02 -7.88
CA SER A 48 44.67 -0.60 -6.72
C SER A 48 45.27 0.64 -6.03
N THR A 49 44.45 1.68 -5.89
CA THR A 49 44.49 2.55 -4.72
C THR A 49 43.05 2.80 -4.26
N TYR A 50 42.73 2.17 -3.15
CA TYR A 50 41.53 2.38 -2.35
C TYR A 50 41.69 3.70 -1.59
N GLU A 51 40.77 4.64 -1.81
CA GLU A 51 40.55 5.79 -0.93
C GLU A 51 39.06 5.82 -0.54
N PRO A 52 38.69 5.90 0.75
CA PRO A 52 37.31 5.79 1.17
C PRO A 52 36.59 7.14 1.10
N LYS A 53 35.57 7.24 0.25
CA LYS A 53 34.57 8.31 0.34
C LYS A 53 33.28 7.79 0.98
N ARG A 54 33.11 8.24 2.23
CA ARG A 54 31.89 8.60 2.95
C ARG A 54 30.56 8.29 2.23
N LEU A 55 29.78 7.40 2.86
CA LEU A 55 28.37 7.09 2.58
C LEU A 55 27.52 8.35 2.36
N SER A 56 26.76 8.36 1.27
CA SER A 56 25.43 8.96 1.20
C SER A 56 24.49 7.94 0.56
N LEU A 57 23.50 7.49 1.33
CA LEU A 57 22.36 6.70 0.87
C LEU A 57 21.59 7.48 -0.21
N VAL A 58 21.54 6.95 -1.43
CA VAL A 58 20.33 6.74 -2.26
C VAL A 58 20.79 6.05 -3.55
N ASP A 59 20.72 4.72 -3.61
CA ASP A 59 20.86 4.00 -4.89
C ASP A 59 19.53 4.11 -5.64
N GLU A 60 19.37 5.19 -6.42
CA GLU A 60 18.50 5.18 -7.59
C GLU A 60 19.15 4.27 -8.63
N VAL A 61 18.51 3.13 -8.91
CA VAL A 61 18.85 2.27 -10.03
C VAL A 61 18.55 3.03 -11.32
N ASN A 62 19.55 3.73 -11.83
CA ASN A 62 19.56 4.40 -13.11
C ASN A 62 19.65 3.35 -14.23
N LEU A 63 18.49 2.88 -14.71
CA LEU A 63 18.38 2.07 -15.92
C LEU A 63 18.72 2.95 -17.13
N SER A 64 19.99 2.97 -17.50
CA SER A 64 20.45 3.51 -18.77
C SER A 64 19.79 2.73 -19.91
N PRO A 65 19.30 3.38 -20.99
CA PRO A 65 18.72 2.66 -22.13
C PRO A 65 19.83 1.87 -22.84
N LEU A 66 19.63 0.55 -22.94
CA LEU A 66 20.47 -0.35 -23.73
C LEU A 66 20.54 0.17 -25.17
N GLN A 67 21.72 0.65 -25.57
CA GLN A 67 22.03 0.95 -26.96
C GLN A 67 22.11 -0.36 -27.73
N PHE A 68 21.12 -0.62 -28.59
CA PHE A 68 21.21 -1.66 -29.62
C PHE A 68 22.23 -1.22 -30.67
N THR A 69 23.47 -1.69 -30.52
CA THR A 69 24.43 -1.65 -31.63
C THR A 69 24.14 -2.86 -32.52
N SER A 70 23.87 -2.59 -33.80
CA SER A 70 23.74 -3.59 -34.85
C SER A 70 25.08 -4.31 -35.03
N GLY A 71 25.26 -5.40 -34.30
CA GLY A 71 26.45 -6.26 -34.33
C GLY A 71 26.02 -7.70 -34.56
N LYS A 72 26.48 -8.26 -35.69
CA LYS A 72 26.33 -9.64 -36.17
C LYS A 72 26.01 -10.69 -35.09
N MET A 73 24.81 -11.25 -35.19
CA MET A 73 24.35 -12.49 -34.56
C MET A 73 25.35 -13.62 -34.81
N CYS A 74 26.12 -13.98 -33.79
CA CYS A 74 26.80 -15.27 -33.76
C CYS A 74 25.82 -16.30 -33.20
N ARG A 75 25.41 -17.26 -34.04
CA ARG A 75 24.77 -18.51 -33.61
C ARG A 75 25.66 -19.20 -32.57
N ARG A 76 25.19 -19.32 -31.34
CA ARG A 76 25.51 -20.45 -30.44
C ARG A 76 24.54 -20.51 -29.26
N ASP A 77 24.09 -21.74 -29.03
CA ASP A 77 23.55 -22.32 -27.80
C ASP A 77 22.07 -22.07 -27.46
N GLU A 78 21.21 -22.93 -28.03
CA GLU A 78 19.85 -23.23 -27.57
C GLU A 78 19.86 -24.00 -26.23
N HIS A 79 20.41 -23.42 -25.17
CA HIS A 79 20.38 -24.02 -23.83
C HIS A 79 20.08 -23.02 -22.70
N LEU A 80 19.43 -21.89 -23.02
CA LEU A 80 19.07 -20.84 -22.06
C LEU A 80 17.57 -20.49 -22.07
N LEU A 81 16.71 -21.45 -22.43
CA LEU A 81 15.26 -21.36 -22.20
C LEU A 81 14.93 -22.07 -20.88
N GLY A 82 15.26 -21.45 -19.76
CA GLY A 82 15.07 -22.15 -18.49
C GLY A 82 15.17 -21.31 -17.23
N PHE A 83 14.84 -20.01 -17.26
CA PHE A 83 14.57 -19.29 -16.02
C PHE A 83 13.79 -17.99 -16.28
N LEU A 84 12.56 -18.11 -16.77
CA LEU A 84 11.61 -17.03 -16.50
C LEU A 84 11.22 -17.20 -15.03
N PRO A 85 11.50 -16.24 -14.13
CA PRO A 85 11.02 -16.34 -12.77
C PRO A 85 9.50 -16.43 -12.85
N THR A 86 8.94 -17.54 -12.36
CA THR A 86 7.52 -17.66 -12.12
C THR A 86 7.14 -16.52 -11.19
N VAL A 87 6.42 -15.52 -11.69
CA VAL A 87 5.82 -14.48 -10.86
C VAL A 87 4.82 -15.21 -9.97
N GLU A 88 5.23 -15.53 -8.75
CA GLU A 88 4.32 -16.11 -7.77
C GLU A 88 3.15 -15.15 -7.60
N LYS A 89 1.94 -15.65 -7.83
CA LYS A 89 0.73 -14.86 -7.70
C LYS A 89 0.67 -14.32 -6.27
N GLU A 90 0.71 -13.00 -6.13
CA GLU A 90 0.68 -12.35 -4.83
C GLU A 90 -0.57 -12.80 -4.06
N LYS A 91 -0.35 -13.28 -2.83
CA LYS A 91 -1.41 -13.83 -2.00
C LYS A 91 -2.39 -12.72 -1.61
N THR A 92 -3.65 -12.93 -1.96
CA THR A 92 -4.75 -12.06 -1.57
C THR A 92 -5.28 -12.46 -0.19
N VAL A 93 -5.58 -11.47 0.64
CA VAL A 93 -6.16 -11.61 1.98
C VAL A 93 -7.24 -10.56 2.19
N LEU A 94 -8.07 -10.72 3.22
CA LEU A 94 -9.11 -9.75 3.55
C LEU A 94 -8.75 -8.80 4.72
N VAL A 95 -9.19 -7.56 4.57
CA VAL A 95 -9.31 -6.57 5.65
C VAL A 95 -10.78 -6.18 5.75
N ALA A 96 -11.36 -6.25 6.95
CA ALA A 96 -12.74 -5.88 7.21
C ALA A 96 -12.83 -4.57 8.00
N VAL A 97 -13.60 -3.60 7.49
CA VAL A 97 -14.02 -2.41 8.24
C VAL A 97 -15.42 -2.69 8.80
N ILE A 98 -15.57 -2.66 10.12
CA ILE A 98 -16.82 -3.00 10.80
C ILE A 98 -17.42 -1.76 11.43
N VAL A 99 -18.58 -1.35 10.94
CA VAL A 99 -19.30 -0.16 11.41
C VAL A 99 -20.52 -0.60 12.21
N GLY A 100 -20.47 -0.39 13.52
CA GLY A 100 -21.55 -0.66 14.45
C GLY A 100 -22.53 0.51 14.52
N GLY A 101 -23.83 0.19 14.48
CA GLY A 101 -24.90 1.17 14.61
C GLY A 101 -24.95 1.85 15.98
N LEU A 102 -25.76 2.91 16.05
CA LEU A 102 -25.99 3.69 17.25
C LEU A 102 -26.66 2.83 18.33
N THR A 103 -26.37 3.14 19.59
CA THR A 103 -27.00 2.52 20.77
C THR A 103 -27.34 3.60 21.79
N SER A 104 -28.21 3.31 22.76
CA SER A 104 -28.60 4.28 23.80
C SER A 104 -27.42 4.87 24.57
N THR A 105 -26.34 4.10 24.74
CA THR A 105 -25.11 4.52 25.44
C THR A 105 -23.99 4.95 24.51
N ASN A 106 -24.13 4.77 23.20
CA ASN A 106 -23.18 5.25 22.18
C ASN A 106 -23.95 5.80 20.97
N PRO A 107 -24.28 7.10 20.97
CA PRO A 107 -25.06 7.73 19.92
C PRO A 107 -24.25 8.02 18.64
N PHE A 108 -22.93 7.91 18.67
CA PHE A 108 -22.10 8.16 17.48
C PHE A 108 -21.81 6.88 16.67
N GLY A 109 -22.14 5.72 17.23
CA GLY A 109 -21.80 4.42 16.67
C GLY A 109 -20.37 4.01 17.01
N HIS A 110 -19.90 2.93 16.38
CA HIS A 110 -18.57 2.40 16.64
C HIS A 110 -17.93 1.89 15.37
N VAL A 111 -16.60 1.92 15.30
CA VAL A 111 -15.88 1.28 14.20
C VAL A 111 -14.70 0.46 14.71
N ALA A 112 -14.52 -0.70 14.10
CA ALA A 112 -13.39 -1.59 14.31
C ALA A 112 -12.82 -2.03 12.97
N ILE A 113 -11.61 -2.57 13.00
CA ILE A 113 -10.96 -3.18 11.84
C ILE A 113 -10.58 -4.62 12.17
N ALA A 114 -10.82 -5.55 11.27
CA ALA A 114 -10.32 -6.91 11.37
C ALA A 114 -9.45 -7.24 10.17
N ILE A 115 -8.42 -8.05 10.38
CA ILE A 115 -7.45 -8.40 9.34
C ILE A 115 -7.29 -9.91 9.36
N GLU A 116 -7.38 -10.54 8.19
CA GLU A 116 -7.25 -11.99 8.05
C GLU A 116 -5.93 -12.48 8.66
N GLY A 117 -6.00 -13.48 9.54
CA GLY A 117 -4.83 -13.99 10.27
C GLY A 117 -4.35 -13.15 11.46
N TYR A 118 -4.87 -11.94 11.68
CA TYR A 118 -4.47 -11.08 12.81
C TYR A 118 -5.57 -10.83 13.84
N GLY A 119 -6.83 -11.06 13.47
CA GLY A 119 -7.96 -10.76 14.35
C GLY A 119 -8.50 -9.34 14.22
N THR A 120 -9.32 -8.98 15.21
CA THR A 120 -10.05 -7.70 15.28
C THR A 120 -9.35 -6.74 16.23
N PHE A 121 -9.27 -5.47 15.82
CA PHE A 121 -8.81 -4.34 16.60
C PHE A 121 -9.97 -3.36 16.78
N SER A 122 -10.43 -3.22 18.02
CA SER A 122 -11.56 -2.38 18.40
C SER A 122 -11.16 -1.44 19.54
N TYR A 123 -10.93 -0.17 19.21
CA TYR A 123 -10.42 0.82 20.16
C TYR A 123 -11.55 1.46 20.96
N GLY A 124 -11.31 1.81 22.23
CA GLY A 124 -12.36 2.38 23.09
C GLY A 124 -13.40 1.37 23.57
N THR A 125 -13.10 0.08 23.45
CA THR A 125 -13.93 -1.02 23.96
C THR A 125 -13.06 -1.98 24.76
N ASP A 126 -13.68 -2.80 25.61
CA ASP A 126 -13.00 -3.89 26.34
C ASP A 126 -12.77 -5.15 25.48
N THR A 127 -12.71 -5.00 24.16
CA THR A 127 -12.44 -6.12 23.25
C THR A 127 -10.92 -6.33 23.19
N PRO A 128 -10.40 -7.52 23.57
CA PRO A 128 -8.99 -7.82 23.42
C PRO A 128 -8.53 -7.68 21.96
N ALA A 129 -7.31 -7.17 21.76
CA ALA A 129 -6.74 -7.09 20.42
C ALA A 129 -6.51 -8.48 19.86
N GLY A 130 -6.90 -8.70 18.61
CA GLY A 130 -6.77 -9.99 17.94
C GLY A 130 -7.94 -10.96 18.17
N THR A 131 -9.02 -10.53 18.83
CA THR A 131 -10.26 -11.32 18.91
C THR A 131 -10.76 -11.70 17.52
N GLY A 132 -11.19 -12.95 17.32
CA GLY A 132 -11.75 -13.40 16.04
C GLY A 132 -12.95 -12.55 15.62
N LEU A 133 -13.07 -12.25 14.32
CA LEU A 133 -14.16 -11.40 13.85
C LEU A 133 -15.54 -12.01 14.14
N SER A 134 -15.68 -13.33 14.04
CA SER A 134 -16.94 -14.01 14.36
C SER A 134 -17.37 -13.77 15.82
N ASP A 135 -16.44 -13.92 16.76
CA ASP A 135 -16.72 -13.72 18.20
C ASP A 135 -17.02 -12.25 18.50
N TYR A 136 -16.27 -11.34 17.86
CA TYR A 136 -16.52 -9.91 17.97
C TYR A 136 -17.93 -9.55 17.48
N LEU A 137 -18.32 -10.00 16.29
CA LEU A 137 -19.63 -9.73 15.71
C LEU A 137 -20.76 -10.39 16.51
N ALA A 138 -20.56 -11.60 17.04
CA ALA A 138 -21.54 -12.25 17.90
C ALA A 138 -21.80 -11.42 19.17
N LYS A 139 -20.72 -10.91 19.79
CA LYS A 139 -20.82 -10.02 20.97
C LYS A 139 -21.52 -8.71 20.62
N GLN A 140 -21.14 -8.03 19.52
CA GLN A 140 -21.78 -6.78 19.09
C GLN A 140 -23.26 -7.01 18.72
N GLY A 141 -23.56 -8.12 18.04
CA GLY A 141 -24.90 -8.49 17.55
C GLY A 141 -25.94 -8.64 18.66
N GLY A 142 -25.51 -8.86 19.91
CA GLY A 142 -26.41 -8.88 21.08
C GLY A 142 -27.04 -7.52 21.40
N TYR A 143 -26.43 -6.41 20.95
CA TYR A 143 -26.87 -5.07 21.34
C TYR A 143 -26.84 -4.01 20.23
N ARG A 144 -26.30 -4.30 19.04
CA ARG A 144 -26.33 -3.40 17.88
C ARG A 144 -26.35 -4.15 16.55
N SER A 145 -26.84 -3.48 15.50
CA SER A 145 -26.57 -3.88 14.12
C SER A 145 -25.15 -3.50 13.72
N SER A 146 -24.60 -4.18 12.71
CA SER A 146 -23.28 -3.89 12.16
C SER A 146 -23.29 -3.98 10.64
N VAL A 147 -22.49 -3.15 9.98
CA VAL A 147 -22.15 -3.26 8.58
C VAL A 147 -20.70 -3.68 8.48
N VAL A 148 -20.41 -4.73 7.73
CA VAL A 148 -19.05 -5.22 7.51
C VAL A 148 -18.69 -4.97 6.05
N TYR A 149 -17.59 -4.27 5.82
CA TYR A 149 -17.02 -4.05 4.50
C TYR A 149 -15.75 -4.87 4.37
N SER A 150 -15.75 -5.88 3.49
CA SER A 150 -14.58 -6.72 3.25
C SER A 150 -13.80 -6.21 2.03
N ILE A 151 -12.57 -5.78 2.26
CA ILE A 151 -11.64 -5.25 1.27
C ILE A 151 -10.65 -6.37 0.93
N GLU A 152 -10.62 -6.77 -0.34
CA GLU A 152 -9.56 -7.64 -0.86
C GLU A 152 -8.26 -6.84 -1.03
N THR A 153 -7.16 -7.40 -0.54
CA THR A 153 -5.86 -6.73 -0.58
C THR A 153 -4.72 -7.74 -0.62
N THR A 154 -3.52 -7.24 -0.88
CA THR A 154 -2.28 -8.02 -0.85
C THR A 154 -1.85 -8.30 0.60
N GLU A 155 -1.18 -9.42 0.84
CA GLU A 155 -0.62 -9.73 2.17
C GLU A 155 0.34 -8.64 2.68
N ALA A 156 1.16 -8.04 1.80
CA ALA A 156 2.09 -6.97 2.17
C ALA A 156 1.36 -5.72 2.72
N ARG A 157 0.30 -5.26 2.04
CA ARG A 157 -0.54 -4.14 2.53
C ARG A 157 -1.25 -4.50 3.83
N ALA A 158 -1.78 -5.72 3.96
CA ALA A 158 -2.41 -6.17 5.19
C ALA A 158 -1.46 -6.18 6.39
N GLN A 159 -0.18 -6.53 6.18
CA GLN A 159 0.85 -6.47 7.21
C GLN A 159 1.10 -5.03 7.70
N LEU A 160 1.15 -4.05 6.79
CA LEU A 160 1.29 -2.63 7.16
C LEU A 160 0.10 -2.13 7.98
N ILE A 161 -1.12 -2.50 7.57
CA ILE A 161 -2.36 -2.19 8.30
C ILE A 161 -2.32 -2.82 9.69
N ALA A 162 -1.93 -4.08 9.78
CA ALA A 162 -1.84 -4.81 11.05
C ALA A 162 -0.77 -4.22 11.98
N ALA A 163 0.40 -3.87 11.45
CA ALA A 163 1.46 -3.21 12.21
C ALA A 163 0.97 -1.87 12.78
N ARG A 164 0.26 -1.08 11.96
CA ARG A 164 -0.29 0.19 12.41
C ARG A 164 -1.40 0.00 13.45
N ALA A 165 -2.31 -0.94 13.24
CA ALA A 165 -3.37 -1.26 14.19
C ALA A 165 -2.82 -1.70 15.55
N LYS A 166 -1.81 -2.59 15.54
CA LYS A 166 -1.10 -3.05 16.75
C LYS A 166 -0.43 -1.91 17.51
N SER A 167 0.07 -0.88 16.82
CA SER A 167 0.73 0.27 17.46
C SER A 167 -0.16 1.08 18.42
N PHE A 168 -1.49 0.86 18.37
CA PHE A 168 -2.46 1.49 19.25
C PHE A 168 -2.93 0.59 20.40
N VAL A 169 -2.55 -0.68 20.42
CA VAL A 169 -2.94 -1.64 21.47
C VAL A 169 -2.35 -1.19 22.81
N GLY A 170 -3.14 -1.27 23.87
CA GLY A 170 -2.78 -0.78 25.21
C GLY A 170 -2.88 0.74 25.40
N LYS A 171 -3.10 1.51 24.34
CA LYS A 171 -3.29 2.98 24.45
C LYS A 171 -4.77 3.29 24.63
N LYS A 172 -5.14 3.83 25.80
CA LYS A 172 -6.51 4.32 26.06
C LYS A 172 -6.85 5.45 25.09
N LEU A 173 -8.11 5.54 24.66
CA LEU A 173 -8.57 6.73 23.92
C LEU A 173 -8.66 7.92 24.89
N PRO A 174 -8.19 9.12 24.48
CA PRO A 174 -8.42 10.34 25.24
C PRO A 174 -9.92 10.61 25.38
N ASP A 175 -10.29 11.24 26.49
CA ASP A 175 -11.68 11.63 26.78
C ASP A 175 -11.95 13.02 26.19
N PRO A 176 -12.74 13.15 25.11
CA PRO A 176 -12.99 14.44 24.45
C PRO A 176 -13.75 15.43 25.34
N THR A 177 -14.41 14.96 26.40
CA THR A 177 -15.10 15.84 27.38
C THR A 177 -14.12 16.51 28.33
N LYS A 178 -12.90 15.96 28.47
CA LYS A 178 -11.83 16.47 29.36
C LYS A 178 -10.73 17.18 28.60
N ASP A 179 -10.49 16.79 27.35
CA ASP A 179 -9.55 17.45 26.46
C ASP A 179 -10.13 17.46 25.04
N PRO A 180 -10.46 18.64 24.47
CA PRO A 180 -10.97 18.76 23.10
C PRO A 180 -10.05 18.13 22.04
N ARG A 181 -8.75 17.96 22.32
CA ARG A 181 -7.83 17.24 21.42
C ARG A 181 -8.15 15.74 21.34
N GLY A 182 -8.96 15.22 22.26
CA GLY A 182 -9.43 13.84 22.24
C GLY A 182 -10.25 13.49 21.00
N PHE A 183 -10.85 14.49 20.34
CA PHE A 183 -11.49 14.29 19.05
C PHE A 183 -10.52 13.91 17.91
N ALA A 184 -9.20 14.13 18.07
CA ALA A 184 -8.20 13.74 17.07
C ALA A 184 -7.73 12.27 17.20
N ASP A 185 -8.08 11.58 18.29
CA ASP A 185 -7.72 10.18 18.54
C ASP A 185 -8.94 9.39 19.01
N THR A 186 -9.66 8.81 18.06
CA THR A 186 -10.90 8.05 18.26
C THR A 186 -10.78 6.65 17.65
N CYS A 187 -11.79 5.80 17.85
CA CYS A 187 -11.86 4.51 17.15
C CYS A 187 -11.83 4.67 15.62
N ALA A 188 -12.47 5.72 15.11
CA ALA A 188 -12.46 6.07 13.69
C ALA A 188 -11.08 6.52 13.23
N THR A 189 -10.44 7.49 13.89
CA THR A 189 -9.14 7.99 13.42
C THR A 189 -8.06 6.92 13.48
N ARG A 190 -8.07 6.02 14.47
CA ARG A 190 -7.15 4.88 14.53
C ARG A 190 -7.41 3.84 13.44
N THR A 191 -8.67 3.58 13.12
CA THR A 191 -9.04 2.68 12.00
C THR A 191 -8.60 3.26 10.66
N ILE A 192 -8.87 4.54 10.43
CA ILE A 192 -8.45 5.28 9.22
C ILE A 192 -6.93 5.28 9.10
N LYS A 193 -6.20 5.65 10.17
CA LYS A 193 -4.72 5.61 10.18
C LYS A 193 -4.16 4.23 9.87
N ALA A 194 -4.84 3.15 10.28
CA ALA A 194 -4.43 1.80 9.94
C ALA A 194 -4.63 1.51 8.44
N LEU A 195 -5.76 1.90 7.86
CA LEU A 195 -6.01 1.76 6.41
C LEU A 195 -5.04 2.62 5.59
N GLU A 196 -4.79 3.86 6.00
CA GLU A 196 -3.83 4.76 5.34
C GLU A 196 -2.39 4.20 5.36
N ALA A 197 -1.99 3.51 6.43
CA ALA A 197 -0.71 2.80 6.46
C ALA A 197 -0.63 1.65 5.43
N GLY A 198 -1.78 1.08 5.07
CA GLY A 198 -1.91 0.15 3.94
C GLY A 198 -2.03 0.82 2.57
N GLY A 199 -1.85 2.15 2.49
CA GLY A 199 -1.92 2.91 1.23
C GLY A 199 -3.33 3.16 0.71
N TYR A 200 -4.37 3.04 1.54
CA TYR A 200 -5.71 3.48 1.17
C TYR A 200 -5.83 4.98 1.36
N SER A 201 -6.41 5.68 0.39
CA SER A 201 -6.60 7.13 0.43
C SER A 201 -8.03 7.45 0.86
N ASN A 202 -8.22 8.61 1.49
CA ASN A 202 -9.56 9.06 1.88
C ASN A 202 -10.42 9.29 0.62
N PRO A 203 -11.50 8.51 0.41
CA PRO A 203 -12.31 8.61 -0.80
C PRO A 203 -13.24 9.84 -0.78
N LYS A 204 -13.45 10.45 0.38
CA LYS A 204 -14.27 11.67 0.54
C LYS A 204 -13.53 12.67 1.42
N PRO A 205 -12.50 13.36 0.91
CA PRO A 205 -11.87 14.44 1.63
C PRO A 205 -12.94 15.47 1.99
N THR A 206 -13.09 15.77 3.27
CA THR A 206 -14.06 16.78 3.70
C THR A 206 -13.64 18.17 3.19
N LEU A 207 -14.59 19.10 3.06
CA LEU A 207 -14.34 20.50 2.67
C LEU A 207 -13.31 21.23 3.56
N PHE A 208 -12.94 20.65 4.72
CA PHE A 208 -11.99 21.20 5.69
C PHE A 208 -10.65 20.44 5.76
N GLY A 209 -10.30 19.68 4.71
CA GLY A 209 -8.96 19.10 4.53
C GLY A 209 -8.82 17.64 4.97
N SER A 210 -7.62 17.11 4.73
CA SER A 210 -7.24 15.68 4.82
C SER A 210 -7.09 15.13 6.24
N ALA A 211 -7.63 15.79 7.27
CA ALA A 211 -7.54 15.29 8.64
C ALA A 211 -8.39 14.02 8.79
N PRO A 212 -7.88 12.93 9.40
CA PRO A 212 -8.66 11.73 9.65
C PRO A 212 -9.84 12.09 10.55
N SER A 213 -11.04 11.92 10.03
CA SER A 213 -12.25 12.37 10.70
C SER A 213 -12.59 11.49 11.91
N MET A 214 -13.21 12.13 12.91
CA MET A 214 -13.46 11.57 14.24
C MET A 214 -14.64 10.60 14.31
N PHE A 215 -15.47 10.55 13.27
CA PHE A 215 -16.73 9.79 13.26
C PHE A 215 -16.61 8.44 12.56
N PRO A 216 -17.30 7.39 13.07
CA PRO A 216 -17.35 6.07 12.42
C PRO A 216 -17.75 6.10 10.94
N ARG A 217 -18.62 7.05 10.56
CA ARG A 217 -19.08 7.25 9.17
C ARG A 217 -17.94 7.55 8.19
N ASP A 218 -16.83 8.11 8.65
CA ASP A 218 -15.73 8.43 7.75
C ASP A 218 -14.84 7.22 7.48
N ALA A 219 -14.65 6.37 8.49
CA ALA A 219 -14.06 5.05 8.28
C ALA A 219 -14.98 4.17 7.39
N GLU A 220 -16.30 4.32 7.50
CA GLU A 220 -17.27 3.66 6.61
C GLU A 220 -17.05 4.03 5.14
N ASN A 221 -16.67 5.27 4.82
CA ASN A 221 -16.41 5.68 3.44
C ASN A 221 -15.29 4.86 2.78
N TYR A 222 -14.24 4.51 3.54
CA TYR A 222 -13.20 3.59 3.05
C TYR A 222 -13.78 2.20 2.76
N GLY A 223 -14.61 1.68 3.66
CA GLY A 223 -15.27 0.39 3.46
C GLY A 223 -16.18 0.38 2.23
N ARG A 224 -16.94 1.46 2.01
CA ARG A 224 -17.84 1.61 0.86
C ARG A 224 -17.10 1.74 -0.47
N GLU A 225 -15.95 2.41 -0.47
CA GLU A 225 -15.14 2.60 -1.69
C GLU A 225 -14.43 1.30 -2.09
N TYR A 226 -13.77 0.66 -1.13
CA TYR A 226 -12.81 -0.41 -1.41
C TYR A 226 -13.34 -1.82 -1.14
N GLY A 227 -14.50 -1.95 -0.49
CA GLY A 227 -14.96 -3.21 0.07
C GLY A 227 -16.33 -3.66 -0.42
N THR A 228 -16.55 -4.97 -0.31
CA THR A 228 -17.88 -5.57 -0.48
C THR A 228 -18.64 -5.52 0.84
N GLN A 229 -19.88 -5.00 0.80
CA GLN A 229 -20.72 -4.79 1.97
C GLN A 229 -21.50 -6.05 2.36
N LEU A 230 -21.56 -6.32 3.66
CA LEU A 230 -22.53 -7.21 4.30
C LEU A 230 -23.21 -6.51 5.48
N GLN A 231 -24.54 -6.50 5.48
CA GLN A 231 -25.32 -5.99 6.60
C GLN A 231 -25.67 -7.12 7.57
N LEU A 232 -25.44 -6.89 8.86
CA LEU A 232 -25.89 -7.73 9.95
C LEU A 232 -26.83 -6.93 10.85
N LYS A 233 -28.06 -7.43 11.04
CA LYS A 233 -29.00 -6.90 12.01
C LYS A 233 -28.66 -7.41 13.41
N LYS A 234 -29.20 -6.74 14.41
CA LYS A 234 -29.11 -7.21 15.80
C LYS A 234 -29.74 -8.61 15.90
N GLY A 235 -29.01 -9.56 16.49
CA GLY A 235 -29.44 -10.95 16.62
C GLY A 235 -29.21 -11.84 15.40
N ASP A 236 -28.66 -11.32 14.30
CA ASP A 236 -28.34 -12.15 13.14
C ASP A 236 -27.23 -13.16 13.46
N THR A 237 -27.29 -14.32 12.80
CA THR A 237 -26.21 -15.31 12.86
C THR A 237 -25.00 -14.79 12.08
N VAL A 238 -23.81 -14.92 12.67
CA VAL A 238 -22.57 -14.47 12.05
C VAL A 238 -22.12 -15.45 10.97
N PRO A 239 -21.92 -15.03 9.71
CA PRO A 239 -21.52 -15.94 8.64
C PRO A 239 -20.12 -16.53 8.83
N ASP A 240 -19.96 -17.76 8.36
CA ASP A 240 -18.73 -18.55 8.46
C ASP A 240 -17.54 -17.94 7.71
N ILE A 241 -17.79 -17.08 6.71
CA ILE A 241 -16.73 -16.34 6.01
C ILE A 241 -15.85 -15.54 6.98
N PHE A 242 -16.35 -15.16 8.16
CA PHE A 242 -15.60 -14.38 9.13
C PHE A 242 -14.66 -15.21 10.03
N LYS A 243 -14.70 -16.54 9.95
CA LYS A 243 -13.75 -17.42 10.65
C LYS A 243 -12.30 -17.23 10.18
N LYS A 244 -12.08 -16.73 8.96
CA LYS A 244 -10.72 -16.45 8.43
C LYS A 244 -9.99 -15.31 9.16
N PHE A 245 -10.72 -14.45 9.86
CA PHE A 245 -10.17 -13.36 10.67
C PHE A 245 -9.84 -13.80 12.09
N GLN A 246 -9.51 -15.07 12.30
CA GLN A 246 -8.91 -15.50 13.55
C GLN A 246 -7.41 -15.18 13.53
N LYS A 247 -6.87 -14.80 14.70
CA LYS A 247 -5.44 -14.63 14.85
C LYS A 247 -4.77 -16.00 14.66
N LYS A 248 -3.77 -16.07 13.79
CA LYS A 248 -2.89 -17.22 13.67
C LYS A 248 -1.76 -17.04 14.69
N ASP A 249 -1.53 -18.05 15.52
CA ASP A 249 -0.45 -18.08 16.52
C ASP A 249 0.93 -18.23 15.87
#